data_AF-A0A090MNA6-F1
#
_entry.id   AF-A0A090MNA6-F1
#
_cell.length_a   1.000
_cell.length_b   1.000
_cell.length_c   1.000
_cell.angle_alpha   90.00
_cell.angle_beta   90.00
_cell.angle_gamma   90.00
#
_symmetry.space_group_name_H-M   'P 1'
#
loop_
_entity.id
_entity.type
_entity.pdbx_description
1 polymer ?
#
loop_
_entity_poly.entity_id
_entity_poly.type
_entity_poly.pdbx_seq_one_letter_code
_entity_poly.pdbx_strand_id
1 'polypeptide(L)'
;MVTNAKEFIDFWVANSVHAKLELGEIGSSQSADELARRLLEAANQLGLSSDDIVQEIGDPAEYIKAKLREFNVAESDRRDPHS
;
A
#
# COMPACT_ATOMS: atom_id res chain seq x y z
N MET A 1 -19.05 -6.75 1.92
CA MET A 1 -18.77 -6.71 0.47
C MET A 1 -18.05 -5.41 0.23
N VAL A 2 -16.90 -5.42 -0.42
CA VAL A 2 -16.25 -4.17 -0.82
C VAL A 2 -16.99 -3.68 -2.04
N THR A 3 -17.71 -2.58 -1.90
CA THR A 3 -18.67 -2.11 -2.92
C THR A 3 -18.04 -1.16 -3.94
N ASN A 4 -16.81 -0.70 -3.72
CA ASN A 4 -16.10 0.18 -4.63
C ASN A 4 -14.57 -0.05 -4.59
N ALA A 5 -13.89 0.36 -5.66
CA ALA A 5 -12.43 0.28 -5.80
C ALA A 5 -11.70 1.00 -4.67
N LYS A 6 -12.22 2.15 -4.23
CA LYS A 6 -11.61 2.98 -3.19
C LYS A 6 -11.51 2.27 -1.83
N GLU A 7 -12.59 1.68 -1.34
CA GLU A 7 -12.64 0.94 -0.07
C GLU A 7 -11.73 -0.29 -0.12
N PHE A 8 -11.64 -0.95 -1.29
CA PHE A 8 -10.71 -2.05 -1.48
C PHE A 8 -9.27 -1.56 -1.33
N ILE A 9 -8.92 -0.46 -1.99
CA ILE A 9 -7.58 0.13 -1.96
C ILE A 9 -7.23 0.57 -0.54
N ASP A 10 -8.10 1.31 0.13
CA ASP A 10 -7.89 1.78 1.50
C ASP A 10 -7.68 0.60 2.47
N PHE A 11 -8.51 -0.45 2.37
CA PHE A 11 -8.36 -1.65 3.17
C PHE A 11 -7.06 -2.41 2.84
N TRP A 12 -6.74 -2.58 1.56
CA TRP A 12 -5.57 -3.31 1.12
C TRP A 12 -4.28 -2.62 1.56
N VAL A 13 -4.22 -1.30 1.43
CA VAL A 13 -3.08 -0.47 1.88
C VAL A 13 -2.91 -0.58 3.38
N ALA A 14 -3.99 -0.40 4.16
CA ALA A 14 -3.93 -0.47 5.62
C ALA A 14 -3.43 -1.84 6.13
N ASN A 15 -3.72 -2.94 5.43
CA ASN A 15 -3.29 -4.28 5.83
C ASN A 15 -1.91 -4.66 5.27
N SER A 16 -1.62 -4.30 4.02
CA SER A 16 -0.44 -4.82 3.28
C SER A 16 0.77 -3.89 3.34
N VAL A 17 0.56 -2.58 3.51
CA VAL A 17 1.65 -1.57 3.53
C VAL A 17 2.23 -1.40 4.95
N HIS A 18 1.49 -1.76 6.00
CA HIS A 18 1.95 -1.70 7.40
C HIS A 18 2.69 -2.94 7.90
N ALA A 19 2.23 -4.14 7.54
CA ALA A 19 2.68 -5.40 8.15
C ALA A 19 4.19 -5.69 7.94
N LYS A 20 4.84 -5.04 6.98
CA LYS A 20 6.27 -5.27 6.69
C LYS A 20 7.25 -4.44 7.53
N LEU A 21 6.83 -3.31 8.10
CA LEU A 21 7.69 -2.51 8.99
C LEU A 21 7.86 -3.18 10.37
N GLU A 22 6.87 -3.96 10.82
CA GLU A 22 6.98 -4.73 12.07
C GLU A 22 7.89 -5.97 11.94
N LEU A 23 8.19 -6.41 10.72
CA LEU A 23 9.01 -7.60 10.44
C LEU A 23 10.53 -7.33 10.32
N GLY A 24 11.00 -6.15 10.78
CA GLY A 24 12.38 -5.97 11.24
C GLY A 24 13.53 -6.22 10.25
N GLU A 25 13.26 -6.46 8.96
CA GLU A 25 14.31 -6.59 7.96
C GLU A 25 14.39 -5.33 7.11
N ILE A 26 15.25 -4.40 7.57
CA ILE A 26 15.95 -3.46 6.70
C ILE A 26 16.72 -4.31 5.68
N GLY A 27 16.05 -4.74 4.60
CA GLY A 27 16.68 -5.57 3.57
C GLY A 27 15.80 -6.61 2.88
N SER A 28 14.54 -6.86 3.27
CA SER A 28 13.68 -7.78 2.52
C SER A 28 12.80 -7.01 1.54
N SER A 29 13.36 -6.76 0.35
CA SER A 29 12.80 -6.12 -0.84
C SER A 29 11.35 -6.51 -1.16
N GLN A 30 10.36 -5.79 -0.62
CA GLN A 30 9.15 -5.56 -1.40
C GLN A 30 9.26 -4.15 -1.96
N SER A 31 9.74 -4.09 -3.19
CA SER A 31 9.71 -2.87 -3.96
C SER A 31 8.25 -2.47 -4.19
N ALA A 32 7.98 -1.18 -4.32
CA ALA A 32 6.61 -0.69 -4.52
C ALA A 32 5.93 -1.32 -5.74
N ASP A 33 6.71 -1.72 -6.74
CA ASP A 33 6.29 -2.52 -7.89
C ASP A 33 5.75 -3.91 -7.54
N GLU A 34 6.33 -4.62 -6.56
CA GLU A 34 5.80 -5.91 -6.10
C GLU A 34 4.48 -5.73 -5.35
N LEU A 35 4.39 -4.71 -4.50
CA LEU A 35 3.15 -4.38 -3.79
C LEU A 35 2.06 -3.93 -4.78
N ALA A 36 2.41 -3.13 -5.79
CA ALA A 36 1.49 -2.72 -6.85
C ALA A 36 0.95 -3.93 -7.62
N ARG A 37 1.82 -4.88 -7.96
CA ARG A 37 1.41 -6.12 -8.61
C ARG A 37 0.43 -6.92 -7.75
N ARG A 38 0.71 -7.08 -6.46
CA ARG A 38 -0.17 -7.80 -5.52
C ARG A 38 -1.51 -7.09 -5.30
N LEU A 39 -1.53 -5.76 -5.30
CA LEU A 39 -2.77 -4.97 -5.24
C LEU A 39 -3.66 -5.30 -6.45
N LEU A 40 -3.09 -5.31 -7.65
CA LEU A 40 -3.83 -5.63 -8.88
C LEU A 40 -4.26 -7.10 -8.93
N GLU A 41 -3.42 -8.05 -8.48
CA GLU A 41 -3.80 -9.46 -8.39
C GLU A 41 -4.97 -9.68 -7.41
N ALA A 42 -4.93 -9.04 -6.24
CA ALA A 42 -6.01 -9.11 -5.26
C ALA A 42 -7.30 -8.44 -5.76
N ALA A 43 -7.19 -7.32 -6.49
CA ALA A 43 -8.34 -6.67 -7.13
C ALA A 43 -9.02 -7.62 -8.12
N ASN A 44 -8.24 -8.28 -8.99
CA ASN A 44 -8.76 -9.23 -9.96
C ASN A 44 -9.43 -10.45 -9.29
N GLN A 45 -8.88 -10.94 -8.17
CA GLN A 45 -9.50 -12.04 -7.40
C GLN A 45 -10.87 -11.66 -6.82
N LEU A 46 -11.12 -10.38 -6.58
CA LEU A 46 -12.40 -9.85 -6.10
C LEU A 46 -13.33 -9.42 -7.24
N GLY A 47 -12.92 -9.59 -8.50
CA GLY A 47 -13.68 -9.19 -9.68
C GLY A 47 -13.62 -7.69 -10.00
N LEU A 48 -12.65 -6.97 -9.42
CA LEU A 48 -12.39 -5.56 -9.75
C LEU A 48 -11.45 -5.47 -10.96
N SER A 49 -11.71 -4.53 -11.86
CA SER A 49 -10.81 -4.27 -12.99
C SER A 49 -9.55 -3.57 -12.53
N SER A 50 -8.39 -4.03 -12.99
CA SER A 50 -7.14 -3.29 -12.85
C SER A 50 -7.24 -1.86 -13.39
N ASP A 51 -8.05 -1.64 -14.44
CA ASP A 51 -8.25 -0.32 -15.02
C ASP A 51 -9.01 0.60 -14.04
N ASP A 52 -10.04 0.08 -13.35
CA ASP A 52 -10.77 0.84 -12.34
C ASP A 52 -9.86 1.24 -11.17
N ILE A 53 -8.94 0.35 -10.78
CA ILE A 53 -7.92 0.67 -9.78
C ILE A 53 -7.03 1.81 -10.27
N VAL A 54 -6.50 1.70 -11.50
CA VAL A 54 -5.62 2.73 -12.08
C VAL A 54 -6.35 4.06 -12.29
N GLN A 55 -7.62 4.07 -12.66
CA GLN A 55 -8.43 5.29 -12.73
C GLN A 55 -8.60 5.96 -11.37
N GLU A 56 -8.71 5.17 -10.29
CA GLU A 56 -8.90 5.69 -8.93
C GLU A 56 -7.60 6.26 -8.33
N ILE A 57 -6.45 5.60 -8.53
CA ILE A 57 -5.18 5.96 -7.85
C ILE A 57 -4.06 6.41 -8.78
N GLY A 58 -4.27 6.38 -10.09
CA GLY A 58 -3.23 6.61 -11.08
C GLY A 58 -2.24 5.44 -11.12
N ASP A 59 -0.95 5.74 -11.11
CA ASP A 59 0.10 4.72 -11.11
C ASP A 59 0.15 3.99 -9.74
N PRO A 60 -0.17 2.69 -9.67
CA PRO A 60 -0.25 1.98 -8.40
C PRO A 60 1.11 1.89 -7.67
N ALA A 61 2.23 1.87 -8.40
CA ALA A 61 3.55 1.82 -7.78
C ALA A 61 3.92 3.17 -7.16
N GLU A 62 3.67 4.28 -7.85
CA GLU A 62 3.86 5.63 -7.30
C GLU A 62 2.93 5.90 -6.11
N TYR A 63 1.67 5.47 -6.19
CA TYR A 63 0.72 5.57 -5.08
C TYR A 63 1.23 4.81 -3.84
N ILE A 64 1.70 3.57 -4.01
CA ILE A 64 2.24 2.76 -2.90
C ILE A 64 3.54 3.37 -2.35
N LYS A 65 4.43 3.91 -3.19
CA LYS A 65 5.62 4.64 -2.72
C LYS A 65 5.23 5.82 -1.85
N ALA A 66 4.24 6.60 -2.27
CA ALA A 66 3.75 7.74 -1.50
C ALA A 66 3.21 7.30 -0.13
N LYS A 67 2.38 6.24 -0.10
CA LYS A 67 1.85 5.67 1.16
C LYS A 67 2.95 5.15 2.07
N LEU A 68 3.90 4.40 1.55
CA LEU A 68 5.08 3.94 2.30
C LEU A 68 5.84 5.12 2.91
N ARG A 69 6.00 6.22 2.17
CA ARG A 69 6.66 7.44 2.67
C ARG A 69 5.86 8.09 3.79
N GLU A 70 4.54 8.23 3.64
CA GLU A 70 3.66 8.77 4.68
C GLU A 70 3.75 7.96 5.98
N PHE A 71 3.71 6.62 5.88
CA PHE A 71 3.83 5.75 7.05
C PHE A 71 5.22 5.78 7.69
N ASN A 72 6.29 5.84 6.88
CA ASN A 72 7.66 5.98 7.39
C ASN A 72 7.86 7.31 8.13
N VAL A 73 7.30 8.42 7.61
CA VAL A 73 7.36 9.73 8.28
C VAL A 73 6.58 9.70 9.60
N ALA A 74 5.37 9.13 9.61
CA ALA A 74 4.58 9.00 10.82
C ALA A 74 5.25 8.12 11.90
N GLU A 75 5.92 7.03 11.51
CA GLU A 75 6.67 6.18 12.44
C GLU A 75 7.95 6.87 12.94
N SER A 76 8.61 7.67 12.10
CA SER A 76 9.81 8.42 12.48
C SER A 76 9.48 9.52 13.49
N ASP A 77 8.37 10.24 13.29
CA ASP A 77 7.85 11.26 14.23
C ASP A 77 7.45 10.63 15.58
N ARG A 78 6.87 9.42 15.56
CA ARG A 78 6.52 8.67 16.76
C ARG A 78 7.74 8.16 17.54
N ARG A 79 8.86 7.90 16.87
CA ARG A 79 10.10 7.41 17.50
C ARG A 79 11.01 8.50 18.03
N ASP A 80 10.80 9.77 17.64
CA ASP A 80 11.56 10.91 18.15
C ASP A 80 10.64 11.92 18.88
N PRO A 81 10.18 11.62 20.11
CA PRO A 81 9.40 12.58 20.89
C PRO A 81 10.24 13.73 21.49
N HIS A 82 11.56 13.79 21.26
CA HIS A 82 12.42 14.86 21.77
C HIS A 82 13.69 15.07 20.92
N SER A 83 13.75 16.20 20.21
CA SER A 83 14.98 16.93 19.93
C SER A 83 14.85 18.38 20.40
#